data_AF-A0A844BXP6-F1
#
_entry.id   AF-A0A844BXP6-F1
#
_cell.length_a   1.000
_cell.length_b   1.000
_cell.length_c   1.000
_cell.angle_alpha   90.00
_cell.angle_beta   90.00
_cell.angle_gamma   90.00
#
_symmetry.space_group_name_H-M   'P 1'
#
loop_
_entity.id
_entity.type
_entity.pdbx_description
1 polymer ?
#
loop_
_entity_poly.entity_id
_entity_poly.type
_entity_poly.pdbx_seq_one_letter_code
_entity_poly.pdbx_strand_id
1 'polypeptide(L)'
;MEDNNLAVMNLIINAGDAKSSAMEAIYAAKKQDITGAREKIKEANLKINKAHNSQTDLLTAEANGNHAEITLLMIHAQDHLMTALTFLDLAKELVDVYDTIQNMTQQSEAN
;
A
#
# COMPACT_ATOMS: atom_id res chain seq x y z
N MET A 1 -15.00 -10.11 21.12
CA MET A 1 -15.63 -8.96 20.41
C MET A 1 -14.71 -7.74 20.42
N GLU A 2 -14.14 -7.30 21.55
CA GLU A 2 -13.19 -6.17 21.57
C GLU A 2 -11.91 -6.41 20.77
N ASP A 3 -11.30 -7.60 20.85
CA ASP A 3 -10.04 -7.90 20.13
C ASP A 3 -10.19 -7.86 18.60
N ASN A 4 -11.35 -8.28 18.08
CA ASN A 4 -11.61 -8.28 16.64
C ASN A 4 -11.77 -6.85 16.10
N ASN A 5 -12.36 -5.95 16.89
CA ASN A 5 -12.49 -4.54 16.53
C ASN A 5 -11.14 -3.81 16.49
N LEU A 6 -10.23 -4.14 17.41
CA LEU A 6 -8.87 -3.59 17.39
C LEU A 6 -8.07 -4.07 16.17
N ALA A 7 -8.20 -5.34 15.79
CA ALA A 7 -7.57 -5.87 14.57
C ALA A 7 -8.10 -5.16 13.31
N VAL A 8 -9.42 -4.96 13.23
CA VAL A 8 -10.08 -4.26 12.13
C VAL A 8 -9.67 -2.78 12.04
N MET A 9 -9.57 -2.08 13.17
CA MET A 9 -9.06 -0.69 13.17
C MET A 9 -7.59 -0.62 12.74
N ASN A 10 -6.75 -1.55 13.21
CA ASN A 10 -5.35 -1.61 12.80
C ASN A 10 -5.19 -1.86 11.29
N LEU A 11 -6.05 -2.69 10.70
CA LEU A 11 -6.11 -2.87 9.25
C LEU A 11 -6.37 -1.53 8.54
N ILE A 12 -7.40 -0.80 8.95
CA ILE A 12 -7.78 0.48 8.34
C ILE A 12 -6.65 1.50 8.44
N ILE A 13 -6.04 1.66 9.62
CA ILE A 13 -4.98 2.64 9.85
C ILE A 13 -3.75 2.32 9.00
N ASN A 14 -3.24 1.09 9.07
CA ASN A 14 -2.04 0.70 8.33
C ASN A 14 -2.28 0.75 6.80
N ALA A 15 -3.45 0.33 6.32
CA ALA A 15 -3.81 0.43 4.92
C ALA A 15 -3.96 1.88 4.45
N GLY A 16 -4.59 2.74 5.25
CA GLY A 16 -4.72 4.17 4.98
C GLY A 16 -3.36 4.86 4.88
N ASP A 17 -2.48 4.62 5.85
CA ASP A 17 -1.14 5.18 5.87
C ASP A 17 -0.29 4.67 4.69
N ALA A 18 -0.45 3.39 4.32
CA ALA A 18 0.25 2.82 3.17
C ALA A 18 -0.19 3.46 1.85
N LYS A 19 -1.51 3.67 1.69
CA LYS A 19 -2.07 4.37 0.53
C LYS A 19 -1.57 5.81 0.45
N SER A 20 -1.48 6.53 1.58
CA SER A 20 -0.89 7.87 1.62
C SER A 20 0.56 7.87 1.16
N SER A 21 1.39 6.97 1.70
CA SER A 21 2.79 6.83 1.29
C SER A 21 2.94 6.46 -0.19
N ALA A 22 2.08 5.58 -0.73
CA ALA A 22 2.08 5.26 -2.16
C ALA A 22 1.73 6.49 -3.03
N MET A 23 0.76 7.30 -2.61
CA MET A 23 0.44 8.55 -3.29
C MET A 23 1.58 9.57 -3.22
N GLU A 24 2.22 9.72 -2.05
CA GLU A 24 3.40 10.55 -1.86
C GLU A 24 4.56 10.13 -2.78
N ALA A 25 4.76 8.81 -2.98
CA ALA A 25 5.75 8.30 -3.93
C ALA A 25 5.47 8.77 -5.37
N ILE A 26 4.22 8.68 -5.82
CA ILE A 26 3.80 9.16 -7.14
C ILE A 26 4.05 10.67 -7.27
N TYR A 27 3.75 11.46 -6.23
CA TYR A 27 4.00 12.91 -6.24
C TYR A 27 5.48 13.26 -6.26
N ALA A 28 6.34 12.51 -5.56
CA ALA A 28 7.79 12.69 -5.59
C ALA A 28 8.35 12.39 -6.98
N ALA A 29 7.96 11.26 -7.59
CA ALA A 29 8.41 10.90 -8.93
C ALA A 29 7.96 11.90 -10.00
N LYS A 30 6.75 12.44 -9.89
CA LYS A 30 6.27 13.56 -10.75
C LYS A 30 7.16 14.80 -10.70
N LYS A 31 7.84 15.03 -9.56
CA LYS A 31 8.78 16.13 -9.37
C LYS A 31 10.23 15.74 -9.70
N GLN A 32 10.43 14.59 -10.36
CA GLN A 32 11.74 14.01 -10.68
C GLN A 32 12.59 13.68 -9.44
N ASP A 33 11.97 13.57 -8.27
CA ASP A 33 12.61 13.05 -7.05
C ASP A 33 12.39 11.53 -6.97
N ILE A 34 13.14 10.78 -7.78
CA ILE A 34 13.04 9.31 -7.84
C ILE A 34 13.54 8.65 -6.55
N THR A 35 14.55 9.24 -5.90
CA THR A 35 15.07 8.72 -4.63
C THR A 35 14.01 8.81 -3.54
N GLY A 36 13.41 10.00 -3.34
CA GLY A 36 12.33 10.19 -2.38
C GLY A 36 11.10 9.34 -2.71
N ALA A 37 10.79 9.17 -4.00
CA ALA A 37 9.72 8.28 -4.42
C ALA A 37 9.96 6.82 -3.99
N ARG A 38 11.15 6.28 -4.22
CA ARG A 38 11.52 4.91 -3.82
C ARG A 38 11.51 4.73 -2.30
N GLU A 39 11.89 5.75 -1.53
CA GLU A 39 11.77 5.73 -0.07
C GLU A 39 10.31 5.63 0.37
N LYS A 40 9.41 6.39 -0.26
CA LYS A 40 7.98 6.35 0.03
C LYS A 40 7.33 5.02 -0.37
N ILE A 41 7.77 4.38 -1.46
CA ILE A 41 7.37 3.01 -1.79
C ILE A 41 7.79 2.01 -0.70
N LYS A 42 9.00 2.14 -0.13
CA LYS A 42 9.45 1.28 0.97
C LYS A 42 8.60 1.48 2.22
N GLU A 43 8.29 2.73 2.56
CA GLU A 43 7.41 3.07 3.69
C GLU A 43 6.00 2.46 3.51
N ALA A 44 5.42 2.59 2.31
CA ALA A 44 4.13 2.01 1.97
C ALA A 44 4.14 0.47 2.09
N ASN A 45 5.16 -0.20 1.56
CA ASN A 45 5.30 -1.66 1.68
C ASN A 45 5.35 -2.12 3.15
N LEU A 46 6.09 -1.42 4.01
CA LEU A 46 6.19 -1.79 5.42
C LEU A 46 4.82 -1.76 6.11
N LYS A 47 4.01 -0.74 5.83
CA LYS A 47 2.66 -0.57 6.38
C LYS A 47 1.69 -1.60 5.81
N ILE A 48 1.75 -1.86 4.50
CA ILE A 48 0.96 -2.92 3.85
C ILE A 48 1.27 -4.28 4.44
N ASN A 49 2.53 -4.64 4.65
CA ASN A 49 2.89 -5.95 5.19
C ASN A 49 2.26 -6.18 6.56
N LYS A 50 2.19 -5.15 7.42
CA LYS A 50 1.49 -5.25 8.72
C LYS A 50 0.00 -5.53 8.54
N ALA A 51 -0.67 -4.79 7.67
CA ALA A 51 -2.10 -5.00 7.41
C ALA A 51 -2.38 -6.36 6.73
N HIS A 52 -1.56 -6.74 5.75
CA HIS A 52 -1.69 -7.99 5.01
C HIS A 52 -1.48 -9.21 5.91
N ASN A 53 -0.56 -9.15 6.87
CA ASN A 53 -0.40 -10.24 7.86
C ASN A 53 -1.69 -10.43 8.66
N SER A 54 -2.30 -9.36 9.17
CA SER A 54 -3.59 -9.46 9.88
C SER A 54 -4.71 -10.02 9.00
N GLN A 55 -4.76 -9.65 7.71
CA GLN A 55 -5.72 -10.25 6.77
C GLN A 55 -5.46 -11.74 6.56
N THR A 56 -4.19 -12.13 6.45
CA THR A 56 -3.78 -13.54 6.27
C THR A 56 -4.18 -14.38 7.48
N ASP A 57 -4.02 -13.84 8.69
CA ASP A 57 -4.44 -14.51 9.93
C ASP A 57 -5.97 -14.71 9.98
N LEU A 58 -6.75 -13.71 9.57
CA LEU A 58 -8.22 -13.82 9.47
C LEU A 58 -8.65 -14.91 8.48
N LEU A 59 -8.05 -14.94 7.28
CA LEU A 59 -8.32 -15.98 6.28
C LEU A 59 -7.90 -17.38 6.75
N THR A 60 -6.77 -17.47 7.46
CA THR A 60 -6.28 -18.72 8.03
C THR A 60 -7.21 -19.24 9.12
N ALA A 61 -7.71 -18.36 9.99
CA ALA A 61 -8.70 -18.71 11.00
C ALA A 61 -9.99 -19.22 10.35
N GLU A 62 -10.48 -18.54 9.31
CA GLU A 62 -11.68 -18.95 8.57
C GLU A 62 -11.51 -20.32 7.91
N ALA A 63 -10.37 -20.58 7.26
CA ALA A 63 -10.06 -21.87 6.64
C ALA A 63 -10.00 -23.03 7.65
N ASN A 64 -9.62 -22.74 8.90
CA ASN A 64 -9.61 -23.71 10.00
C ASN A 64 -11.00 -23.89 10.66
N GLY A 65 -12.05 -23.31 10.10
CA GLY A 65 -13.42 -23.42 10.60
C GLY A 65 -13.79 -22.40 11.68
N ASN A 66 -12.91 -21.44 11.97
CA ASN A 66 -13.20 -20.33 12.87
C ASN A 66 -13.75 -19.15 12.05
N HIS A 67 -15.05 -19.20 11.78
CA HIS A 67 -15.73 -18.14 11.02
C HIS A 67 -15.83 -16.86 11.84
N ALA A 68 -15.08 -15.84 11.44
CA ALA A 68 -15.23 -14.50 12.00
C ALA A 68 -16.59 -13.90 11.60
N GLU A 69 -17.16 -13.08 12.48
CA GLU A 69 -18.37 -12.33 12.18
C GLU A 69 -18.09 -11.26 11.11
N ILE A 70 -18.76 -11.38 9.95
CA ILE A 70 -18.66 -10.40 8.88
C ILE A 70 -19.50 -9.18 9.25
N THR A 71 -18.84 -8.07 9.53
CA THR A 71 -19.47 -6.77 9.81
C THR A 71 -19.14 -5.76 8.72
N LEU A 72 -19.93 -4.68 8.61
CA LEU A 72 -19.64 -3.58 7.69
C LEU A 72 -18.24 -3.00 7.90
N LEU A 73 -17.78 -2.93 9.17
CA LEU A 73 -16.46 -2.42 9.51
C LEU A 73 -15.35 -3.37 9.03
N MET A 74 -15.54 -4.69 9.11
CA MET A 74 -14.59 -5.66 8.58
C MET A 74 -14.48 -5.59 7.06
N ILE A 75 -15.61 -5.49 6.36
CA ILE A 75 -15.63 -5.29 4.90
C ILE A 75 -14.87 -4.01 4.54
N HIS A 76 -15.19 -2.90 5.22
CA HIS A 76 -14.52 -1.62 5.01
C HIS A 76 -13.00 -1.68 5.23
N ALA A 77 -12.54 -2.43 6.23
CA ALA A 77 -11.12 -2.64 6.47
C ALA A 77 -10.43 -3.42 5.34
N GLN A 78 -11.09 -4.45 4.81
CA GLN A 78 -10.59 -5.20 3.65
C GLN A 78 -10.56 -4.34 2.38
N ASP A 79 -11.58 -3.51 2.15
CA ASP A 79 -11.61 -2.55 1.04
C ASP A 79 -10.43 -1.56 1.12
N HIS A 80 -10.14 -1.04 2.32
CA HIS A 80 -8.99 -0.18 2.54
C HIS A 80 -7.67 -0.88 2.19
N LEU A 81 -7.48 -2.13 2.64
CA LEU A 81 -6.27 -2.89 2.37
C LEU A 81 -6.08 -3.19 0.88
N MET A 82 -7.12 -3.71 0.21
CA MET A 82 -7.04 -4.06 -1.21
C MET A 82 -6.82 -2.85 -2.09
N THR A 83 -7.47 -1.72 -1.78
CA THR A 83 -7.20 -0.47 -2.49
C THR A 83 -5.80 0.05 -2.22
N ALA A 84 -5.30 -0.01 -0.99
CA ALA A 84 -3.91 0.39 -0.68
C ALA A 84 -2.89 -0.45 -1.47
N LEU A 85 -3.09 -1.78 -1.56
CA LEU A 85 -2.26 -2.68 -2.36
C LEU A 85 -2.24 -2.25 -3.83
N THR A 86 -3.41 -2.00 -4.40
CA THR A 86 -3.55 -1.57 -5.80
C THR A 86 -2.82 -0.24 -6.06
N PHE A 87 -2.93 0.72 -5.14
CA PHE A 87 -2.23 2.00 -5.23
C PHE A 87 -0.72 1.84 -5.12
N LEU A 88 -0.24 0.95 -4.25
CA LEU A 88 1.19 0.68 -4.09
C LEU A 88 1.77 0.04 -5.36
N ASP A 89 1.10 -0.92 -5.96
CA ASP A 89 1.57 -1.56 -7.19
C ASP A 89 1.57 -0.57 -8.36
N LEU A 90 0.53 0.23 -8.51
CA LEU A 90 0.50 1.30 -9.50
C LEU A 90 1.58 2.36 -9.23
N ALA A 91 1.84 2.70 -7.97
CA ALA A 91 2.87 3.65 -7.62
C ALA A 91 4.27 3.17 -8.03
N LYS A 92 4.59 1.88 -7.86
CA LYS A 92 5.86 1.30 -8.33
C LYS A 92 6.03 1.49 -9.85
N GLU A 93 5.02 1.08 -10.62
CA GLU A 93 5.04 1.20 -12.09
C GLU A 93 5.18 2.67 -12.54
N LEU A 94 4.45 3.58 -11.91
CA LEU A 94 4.54 5.01 -12.24
C LEU A 94 5.92 5.60 -11.91
N VAL A 95 6.53 5.22 -10.79
CA VAL A 95 7.88 5.66 -10.43
C VAL A 95 8.89 5.21 -11.49
N ASP A 96 8.80 3.96 -11.95
CA ASP A 96 9.71 3.43 -12.97
C ASP A 96 9.51 4.11 -14.35
N VAL A 97 8.26 4.44 -14.69
CA VAL A 97 7.95 5.27 -15.88
C VAL A 97 8.61 6.65 -15.78
N TYR A 98 8.49 7.34 -14.64
CA TYR A 98 9.10 8.65 -14.46
C TYR A 98 10.65 8.60 -14.46
N ASP A 99 11.25 7.57 -13.87
CA ASP A 99 12.70 7.34 -13.91
C ASP A 99 13.18 7.15 -15.35
N THR A 100 12.47 6.33 -16.14
CA THR A 100 12.77 6.13 -17.56
C THR A 100 12.71 7.43 -18.35
N ILE A 101 11.66 8.24 -18.17
CA ILE A 101 11.52 9.54 -18.82
C ILE A 101 12.67 10.48 -18.44
N GLN A 102 13.04 10.54 -17.15
CA GLN A 102 14.14 11.38 -16.68
C GLN A 102 15.47 10.98 -17.32
N ASN A 103 15.76 9.67 -17.41
CA ASN A 103 16.98 9.15 -18.03
C ASN A 103 17.02 9.45 -19.54
N MET A 104 15.88 9.36 -20.25
CA MET A 104 15.79 9.72 -21.66
C MET A 104 16.06 11.22 -21.89
N THR A 105 15.51 12.09 -21.06
CA THR A 105 15.76 13.55 -21.15
C THR A 105 17.24 13.87 -20.95
N GLN A 106 17.89 13.26 -19.95
CA GLN A 106 19.32 13.47 -19.68
C GLN A 106 20.22 12.99 -20.82
N GLN A 107 19.88 11.86 -21.46
CA GLN A 107 20.62 11.37 -22.64
C GLN A 107 20.46 12.30 -23.85
N SER A 108 19.28 12.91 -24.02
CA SER A 108 19.06 13.89 -25.09
C SER A 108 19.84 15.19 -24.87
N GLU A 109 20.08 15.58 -23.61
CA GLU A 109 20.85 16.79 -23.27
C GLU A 109 22.38 16.58 -23.36
N ALA A 110 22.84 15.33 -23.31
CA ALA A 110 24.26 14.97 -23.36
C ALA A 110 24.83 14.75 -24.77
N ASN A 111 23.98 14.73 -25.81
CA ASN A 111 24.34 14.56 -27.22
C ASN A 111 24.23 15.88 -27.99
#